data_AF-A0A1F4Q3Y4-F1
#
_entry.id   AF-A0A1F4Q3Y4-F1
#
_cell.length_a   1.000
_cell.length_b   1.000
_cell.length_c   1.000
_cell.angle_alpha   90.00
_cell.angle_beta   90.00
_cell.angle_gamma   90.00
#
_symmetry.space_group_name_H-M   'P 1'
#
loop_
_entity.id
_entity.type
_entity.pdbx_description
1 polymer ?
#
loop_
_entity_poly.entity_id
_entity_poly.type
_entity_poly.pdbx_seq_one_letter_code
_entity_poly.pdbx_strand_id
1 'polypeptide(L)'
;MAETLGSIIDKLIIKRIRLHHLEQMRRSPKISRATRLINEQIVNYTAEVEDFLKKAVKGKVVIREPKVKLYRNPPSKLALKQIRQLGQLIDILSATNIRLWDFEDQVRVKGTSCKRVAQLKHNIDLSNKERNNAIDRIDELLEAKIKQCRV
;
A
#
# COMPACT_ATOMS: atom_id res chain seq x y z
N MET A 1 -5.72 -13.84 -8.52
CA MET A 1 -4.43 -13.12 -8.41
C MET A 1 -3.89 -13.46 -7.04
N ALA A 2 -2.75 -14.15 -6.94
CA ALA A 2 -2.17 -14.44 -5.63
C ALA A 2 -1.74 -13.12 -4.99
N GLU A 3 -2.18 -12.83 -3.78
CA GLU A 3 -1.77 -11.59 -3.10
C GLU A 3 -0.30 -11.71 -2.67
N THR A 4 0.52 -10.69 -2.98
CA THR A 4 1.90 -10.59 -2.49
C THR A 4 1.95 -9.88 -1.14
N LEU A 5 3.06 -10.01 -0.41
CA LEU A 5 3.22 -9.34 0.89
C LEU A 5 3.00 -7.83 0.78
N GLY A 6 3.61 -7.19 -0.22
CA GLY A 6 3.46 -5.76 -0.45
C GLY A 6 2.01 -5.35 -0.67
N SER A 7 1.22 -6.17 -1.40
CA SER A 7 -0.22 -5.91 -1.60
C SER A 7 -1.03 -6.05 -0.31
N ILE A 8 -0.75 -7.07 0.52
CA ILE A 8 -1.47 -7.28 1.79
C ILE A 8 -1.19 -6.11 2.75
N ILE A 9 0.09 -5.71 2.88
CA ILE A 9 0.50 -4.57 3.71
C ILE A 9 -0.16 -3.28 3.21
N ASP A 10 -0.19 -3.05 1.91
CA ASP A 10 -0.83 -1.89 1.33
C ASP A 10 -2.33 -1.81 1.69
N LYS A 11 -3.05 -2.93 1.58
CA LYS A 11 -4.45 -3.00 2.01
C LYS A 11 -4.61 -2.71 3.50
N LEU A 12 -3.75 -3.27 4.33
CA LEU A 12 -3.73 -3.01 5.78
C LEU A 12 -3.55 -1.52 6.10
N ILE A 13 -2.60 -0.85 5.42
CA ILE A 13 -2.36 0.59 5.54
C ILE A 13 -3.63 1.37 5.18
N ILE A 14 -4.26 1.06 4.04
CA ILE A 14 -5.50 1.73 3.62
C ILE A 14 -6.62 1.54 4.65
N LYS A 15 -6.74 0.36 5.27
CA LYS A 15 -7.72 0.15 6.36
C LYS A 15 -7.41 1.00 7.59
N ARG A 16 -6.14 1.13 7.96
CA ARG A 16 -5.71 1.99 9.09
C ARG A 16 -6.00 3.47 8.82
N ILE A 17 -5.73 3.96 7.61
CA ILE A 17 -6.07 5.33 7.22
C ILE A 17 -7.58 5.55 7.31
N ARG A 18 -8.40 4.61 6.81
CA ARG A 18 -9.86 4.68 6.90
C ARG A 18 -10.36 4.68 8.34
N LEU A 19 -9.79 3.83 9.20
CA LEU A 19 -10.13 3.78 10.61
C LEU A 19 -9.90 5.14 11.27
N HIS A 20 -8.70 5.71 11.07
CA HIS A 20 -8.36 7.03 11.60
C HIS A 20 -9.40 8.08 11.21
N HIS A 21 -9.79 8.15 9.93
CA HIS A 21 -10.79 9.11 9.50
C HIS A 21 -12.17 8.87 10.10
N LEU A 22 -12.61 7.61 10.25
CA LEU A 22 -13.88 7.30 10.90
C LEU A 22 -13.90 7.70 12.36
N GLU A 23 -12.77 7.57 13.06
CA GLU A 23 -12.63 7.98 14.46
C GLU A 23 -12.77 9.50 14.66
N GLN A 24 -12.40 10.30 13.64
CA GLN A 24 -12.59 11.75 13.66
C GLN A 24 -14.02 12.20 13.34
N MET A 25 -14.86 11.31 12.80
CA MET A 25 -16.23 11.66 12.45
C MET A 25 -17.15 11.62 13.69
N ARG A 26 -18.21 12.45 13.67
CA ARG A 26 -19.23 12.43 14.73
C ARG A 26 -19.87 11.04 14.82
N ARG A 27 -19.83 10.43 16.01
CA ARG A 27 -20.38 9.08 16.23
C ARG A 27 -21.84 8.98 15.77
N SER A 28 -22.13 7.93 15.03
CA SER A 28 -23.46 7.52 14.59
C SER A 28 -23.51 5.99 14.48
N PRO A 29 -24.69 5.36 14.52
CA PRO A 29 -24.81 3.91 14.34
C PRO A 29 -24.12 3.39 13.07
N LYS A 30 -24.19 4.18 11.98
CA LYS A 30 -23.52 3.89 10.71
C LYS A 30 -21.99 3.89 10.85
N ILE A 31 -21.43 4.90 11.51
CA ILE A 31 -19.98 5.01 11.74
C ILE A 31 -19.50 3.91 12.68
N SER A 32 -20.24 3.60 13.74
CA SER A 32 -19.91 2.51 14.67
C SER A 32 -19.87 1.15 13.95
N ARG A 33 -20.84 0.86 13.08
CA ARG A 33 -20.85 -0.37 12.27
C ARG A 33 -19.67 -0.42 11.30
N ALA A 34 -19.37 0.68 10.62
CA ALA A 34 -18.24 0.77 9.69
C ALA A 34 -16.89 0.58 10.42
N THR A 35 -16.75 1.18 11.61
CA THR A 35 -15.57 1.06 12.47
C THR A 35 -15.34 -0.40 12.88
N ARG A 36 -16.40 -1.10 13.32
CA ARG A 36 -16.31 -2.52 13.67
C ARG A 36 -15.85 -3.38 12.49
N LEU A 37 -16.46 -3.18 11.32
CA LEU A 37 -16.08 -3.91 10.10
C LEU A 37 -14.62 -3.67 9.71
N ILE A 38 -14.14 -2.43 9.80
CA ILE A 38 -12.74 -2.10 9.49
C ILE A 38 -11.78 -2.72 10.50
N ASN A 39 -12.13 -2.73 11.78
CA ASN A 39 -11.33 -3.41 12.80
C ASN A 39 -11.22 -4.92 12.53
N GLU A 40 -12.33 -5.58 12.18
CA GLU A 40 -12.31 -6.99 11.75
C GLU A 40 -11.39 -7.20 10.53
N GLN A 41 -11.49 -6.33 9.53
CA GLN A 41 -10.61 -6.38 8.35
C GLN A 41 -9.13 -6.18 8.71
N ILE A 42 -8.81 -5.27 9.63
CA ILE A 42 -7.44 -5.03 10.10
C ILE A 42 -6.87 -6.28 10.77
N VAL A 43 -7.66 -6.93 11.63
CA VAL A 43 -7.26 -8.19 12.28
C VAL A 43 -6.98 -9.26 11.23
N ASN A 44 -7.88 -9.41 10.25
CA ASN A 44 -7.73 -10.40 9.18
C ASN A 44 -6.47 -10.15 8.33
N TYR A 45 -6.24 -8.92 7.87
CA TYR A 45 -5.04 -8.60 7.08
C TYR A 45 -3.76 -8.75 7.90
N THR A 46 -3.80 -8.46 9.20
CA THR A 46 -2.64 -8.69 10.08
C THR A 46 -2.32 -10.18 10.17
N ALA A 47 -3.34 -11.03 10.36
CA ALA A 47 -3.16 -12.49 10.36
C ALA A 47 -2.67 -13.01 8.99
N GLU A 48 -3.14 -12.42 7.89
CA GLU A 48 -2.71 -12.76 6.53
C GLU A 48 -1.23 -12.42 6.28
N VAL A 49 -0.75 -11.26 6.77
CA VAL A 49 0.68 -10.91 6.74
C VAL A 49 1.51 -11.97 7.48
N GLU A 50 1.09 -12.34 8.70
CA GLU A 50 1.78 -13.35 9.51
C GLU A 50 1.82 -14.72 8.83
N ASP A 51 0.69 -15.17 8.28
CA ASP A 51 0.59 -16.43 7.56
C ASP A 51 1.43 -16.42 6.26
N PHE A 52 1.40 -15.33 5.51
CA PHE A 52 2.21 -15.16 4.31
C PHE A 52 3.70 -15.30 4.64
N LEU A 53 4.19 -14.61 5.67
CA LEU A 53 5.59 -14.67 6.10
C LEU A 53 5.99 -16.09 6.53
N LYS A 54 5.15 -16.78 7.31
CA LYS A 54 5.37 -18.18 7.71
C LYS A 54 5.48 -19.10 6.50
N LYS A 55 4.60 -18.93 5.51
CA LYS A 55 4.63 -19.71 4.27
C LYS A 55 5.83 -19.36 3.40
N ALA A 56 6.25 -18.09 3.35
CA ALA A 56 7.37 -17.61 2.55
C ALA A 56 8.70 -18.22 3.03
N VAL A 57 8.93 -18.26 4.35
CA VAL A 57 10.11 -18.93 4.94
C VAL A 57 10.11 -20.43 4.60
N LYS A 58 8.95 -21.07 4.62
CA LYS A 58 8.76 -22.47 4.20
C LYS A 58 8.79 -22.66 2.67
N GLY A 59 8.84 -21.59 1.88
CA GLY A 59 8.87 -21.64 0.41
C GLY A 59 7.58 -22.19 -0.20
N LYS A 60 6.49 -22.09 0.54
CA LYS A 60 5.17 -22.59 0.16
C LYS A 60 4.32 -21.54 -0.54
N VAL A 61 4.88 -20.35 -0.80
CA VAL A 61 4.23 -19.26 -1.52
C VAL A 61 5.18 -18.66 -2.55
N VAL A 62 4.59 -18.22 -3.66
CA VAL A 62 5.26 -17.39 -4.65
C VAL A 62 5.36 -15.98 -4.08
N ILE A 63 6.58 -15.52 -3.80
CA ILE A 63 6.80 -14.19 -3.20
C ILE A 63 6.51 -13.07 -4.21
N ARG A 64 6.83 -13.32 -5.48
CA ARG A 64 6.74 -12.33 -6.54
C ARG A 64 6.09 -12.92 -7.78
N GLU A 65 5.06 -12.26 -8.29
CA GLU A 65 4.49 -12.56 -9.59
C GLU A 65 5.26 -11.83 -10.71
N PRO A 66 5.63 -12.49 -11.82
CA PRO A 66 6.22 -11.84 -12.98
C PRO A 66 5.28 -10.76 -13.54
N LYS A 67 5.79 -9.54 -13.75
CA LYS A 67 4.99 -8.42 -14.26
C LYS A 67 5.31 -8.14 -15.73
N VAL A 68 4.29 -8.17 -16.59
CA VAL A 68 4.38 -7.74 -18.00
C VAL A 68 3.93 -6.27 -18.08
N LYS A 69 4.81 -5.35 -17.68
CA LYS A 69 4.54 -3.91 -17.74
C LYS A 69 5.42 -3.25 -18.82
N LEU A 70 4.86 -3.06 -20.01
CA LEU A 70 5.54 -2.42 -21.15
C LEU A 70 5.21 -0.92 -21.19
N TYR A 71 5.97 -0.11 -20.45
CA TYR A 71 5.82 1.34 -20.49
C TYR A 71 6.85 1.97 -21.43
N ARG A 72 6.42 2.97 -22.22
CA ARG A 72 7.34 3.78 -23.04
C ARG A 72 8.38 4.50 -22.18
N ASN A 73 7.95 5.06 -21.04
CA ASN A 73 8.80 5.72 -20.06
C ASN A 73 8.58 5.07 -18.68
N PRO A 74 9.35 4.01 -18.34
CA PRO A 74 9.21 3.38 -17.03
C PRO A 74 9.64 4.35 -15.93
N PRO A 75 8.92 4.39 -14.79
CA PRO A 75 9.31 5.25 -13.68
C PRO A 75 10.68 4.82 -13.13
N SER A 76 11.51 5.81 -12.77
CA SER A 76 12.79 5.53 -12.11
C SER A 76 12.53 4.90 -10.75
N LYS A 77 13.01 3.65 -10.58
CA LYS A 77 12.98 2.93 -9.29
C LYS A 77 14.28 3.06 -8.52
N LEU A 78 15.24 3.86 -9.00
CA LEU A 78 16.60 3.91 -8.48
C LEU A 78 16.60 4.19 -6.98
N ALA A 79 15.89 5.24 -6.54
CA ALA A 79 15.78 5.64 -5.15
C ALA A 79 15.29 4.53 -4.18
N LEU A 80 14.37 3.67 -4.63
CA LEU A 80 13.85 2.58 -3.80
C LEU A 80 14.77 1.35 -3.82
N LYS A 81 15.56 1.17 -4.88
CA LYS A 81 16.50 0.04 -5.00
C LYS A 81 17.62 0.10 -3.97
N GLN A 82 18.06 1.28 -3.53
CA GLN A 82 19.07 1.37 -2.47
C GLN A 82 18.56 0.94 -1.09
N ILE A 83 17.25 0.92 -0.86
CA ILE A 83 16.67 0.61 0.44
C ILE A 83 16.80 -0.89 0.71
N ARG A 84 17.34 -1.23 1.89
CA ARG A 84 17.65 -2.61 2.31
C ARG A 84 16.83 -3.09 3.51
N GLN A 85 16.00 -2.22 4.07
CA GLN A 85 15.20 -2.51 5.26
C GLN A 85 13.71 -2.57 4.89
N LEU A 86 13.02 -3.65 5.28
CA LEU A 86 11.58 -3.80 5.02
C LEU A 86 10.77 -2.72 5.76
N GLY A 87 11.11 -2.42 7.01
CA GLY A 87 10.43 -1.38 7.79
C GLY A 87 10.45 -0.02 7.10
N GLN A 88 11.58 0.38 6.52
CA GLN A 88 11.69 1.64 5.77
C GLN A 88 10.81 1.65 4.50
N LEU A 89 10.68 0.53 3.81
CA LEU A 89 9.78 0.45 2.65
C LEU A 89 8.30 0.52 3.05
N ILE A 90 7.94 -0.09 4.19
CA ILE A 90 6.58 -0.02 4.75
C ILE A 90 6.26 1.41 5.17
N ASP A 91 7.21 2.12 5.78
CA ASP A 91 7.07 3.54 6.13
C ASP A 91 6.82 4.40 4.88
N ILE A 92 7.65 4.24 3.84
CA ILE A 92 7.47 4.95 2.55
C ILE A 92 6.10 4.64 1.93
N LEU A 93 5.69 3.36 1.92
CA LEU A 93 4.39 2.95 1.41
C LEU A 93 3.25 3.60 2.22
N SER A 94 3.40 3.71 3.54
CA SER A 94 2.44 4.35 4.44
C SER A 94 2.32 5.84 4.15
N ALA A 95 3.45 6.55 4.11
CA ALA A 95 3.50 7.99 3.81
C ALA A 95 2.92 8.30 2.42
N THR A 96 3.20 7.45 1.43
CA THR A 96 2.66 7.60 0.06
C THR A 96 1.15 7.41 0.04
N ASN A 97 0.62 6.42 0.76
CA ASN A 97 -0.82 6.20 0.86
C ASN A 97 -1.54 7.36 1.57
N ILE A 98 -0.96 7.94 2.62
CA ILE A 98 -1.50 9.12 3.30
C ILE A 98 -1.58 10.30 2.33
N ARG A 99 -0.50 10.57 1.59
CA ARG A 99 -0.46 11.64 0.59
C ARG A 99 -1.47 11.43 -0.54
N LEU A 100 -1.58 10.20 -1.03
CA LEU A 100 -2.56 9.83 -2.05
C LEU A 100 -3.99 10.11 -1.56
N TRP A 101 -4.29 9.71 -0.31
CA TRP A 101 -5.59 9.97 0.30
C TRP A 101 -5.90 11.47 0.38
N ASP A 102 -4.94 12.29 0.83
CA ASP A 102 -5.08 13.74 0.91
C ASP A 102 -5.37 14.37 -0.46
N PHE A 103 -4.64 13.99 -1.51
CA PHE A 103 -4.93 14.49 -2.86
C PHE A 103 -6.31 14.08 -3.35
N GLU A 104 -6.74 12.84 -3.08
CA GLU A 104 -8.09 12.39 -3.43
C GLU A 104 -9.17 13.19 -2.71
N ASP A 105 -8.98 13.48 -1.41
CA ASP A 105 -9.92 14.31 -0.65
C ASP A 105 -9.99 15.74 -1.18
N GLN A 106 -8.85 16.35 -1.53
CA GLN A 106 -8.83 17.67 -2.16
C GLN A 106 -9.59 17.71 -3.50
N VAL A 107 -9.56 16.62 -4.29
CA VAL A 107 -10.36 16.52 -5.53
C VAL A 107 -11.85 16.44 -5.24
N ARG A 108 -12.26 15.85 -4.12
CA ARG A 108 -13.67 15.68 -3.73
C ARG A 108 -14.30 16.99 -3.21
N VAL A 109 -13.49 18.02 -2.90
CA VAL A 109 -13.98 19.33 -2.47
C VAL A 109 -14.75 20.03 -3.59
N LYS A 110 -16.02 20.35 -3.33
CA LYS A 110 -16.87 21.10 -4.26
C LYS A 110 -16.32 22.51 -4.49
N GLY A 111 -16.41 22.99 -5.73
CA GLY A 111 -15.92 24.33 -6.10
C GLY A 111 -14.44 24.40 -6.45
N THR A 112 -13.71 23.27 -6.42
CA THR A 112 -12.33 23.19 -6.89
C THR A 112 -12.25 23.49 -8.38
N SER A 113 -11.38 24.42 -8.79
CA SER A 113 -11.24 24.80 -10.20
C SER A 113 -10.71 23.65 -11.07
N CYS A 114 -11.10 23.62 -12.35
CA CYS A 114 -10.64 22.57 -13.28
C CYS A 114 -9.10 22.49 -13.36
N LYS A 115 -8.41 23.63 -13.33
CA LYS A 115 -6.94 23.68 -13.31
C LYS A 115 -6.37 22.99 -12.06
N ARG A 116 -6.97 23.23 -10.89
CA ARG A 116 -6.54 22.57 -9.64
C ARG A 116 -6.86 21.08 -9.66
N VAL A 117 -8.01 20.68 -10.17
CA VAL A 117 -8.36 19.25 -10.33
C VAL A 117 -7.36 18.54 -11.24
N ALA A 118 -6.98 19.15 -12.37
CA ALA A 118 -5.98 18.58 -13.28
C ALA A 118 -4.62 18.39 -12.59
N GLN A 119 -4.16 19.38 -11.82
CA GLN A 119 -2.93 19.26 -11.04
C GLN A 119 -3.01 18.16 -9.99
N LEU A 120 -4.12 18.07 -9.26
CA LEU A 120 -4.32 17.03 -8.24
C LEU A 120 -4.36 15.63 -8.86
N LYS A 121 -5.02 15.46 -10.02
CA LYS A 121 -5.02 14.20 -10.76
C LYS A 121 -3.62 13.79 -11.21
N HIS A 122 -2.83 14.74 -11.69
CA HIS A 122 -1.42 14.47 -11.99
C HIS A 122 -0.65 13.98 -10.75
N ASN A 123 -0.84 14.64 -9.59
CA ASN A 123 -0.18 14.25 -8.34
C ASN A 123 -0.66 12.88 -7.81
N ILE A 124 -1.95 12.56 -8.00
CA ILE A 124 -2.53 11.24 -7.70
C ILE A 124 -1.87 10.16 -8.55
N ASP A 125 -1.67 10.41 -9.85
CA ASP A 125 -1.02 9.45 -10.75
C ASP A 125 0.44 9.22 -10.37
N LEU A 126 1.17 10.27 -9.97
CA LEU A 126 2.53 10.14 -9.46
C LEU A 126 2.56 9.33 -8.15
N SER A 127 1.71 9.67 -7.20
CA SER A 127 1.64 8.99 -5.90
C SER A 127 1.23 7.51 -6.05
N ASN A 128 0.32 7.21 -6.97
CA ASN A 128 -0.03 5.82 -7.30
C ASN A 128 1.14 5.04 -7.92
N LYS A 129 1.97 5.69 -8.75
CA LYS A 129 3.19 5.06 -9.27
C LYS A 129 4.19 4.79 -8.14
N GLU A 130 4.40 5.75 -7.25
CA GLU A 130 5.28 5.59 -6.07
C GLU A 130 4.81 4.44 -5.17
N ARG A 131 3.51 4.37 -4.85
CA ARG A 131 2.89 3.29 -4.08
C ARG A 131 3.15 1.93 -4.71
N ASN A 132 2.89 1.79 -6.02
CA ASN A 132 3.14 0.55 -6.75
C ASN A 132 4.63 0.16 -6.75
N ASN A 133 5.53 1.14 -6.87
CA ASN A 133 6.97 0.88 -6.82
C ASN A 133 7.42 0.43 -5.42
N ALA A 134 6.83 0.96 -4.36
CA ALA A 134 7.12 0.54 -2.99
C ALA A 134 6.62 -0.89 -2.73
N ILE A 135 5.40 -1.23 -3.19
CA ILE A 135 4.86 -2.60 -3.16
C ILE A 135 5.81 -3.57 -3.87
N ASP A 136 6.20 -3.26 -5.12
CA ASP A 136 7.14 -4.07 -5.89
C ASP A 136 8.46 -4.28 -5.13
N ARG A 137 8.96 -3.22 -4.48
CA ARG A 137 10.24 -3.24 -3.78
C ARG A 137 10.19 -4.05 -2.49
N ILE A 138 9.07 -4.04 -1.77
CA ILE A 138 8.83 -4.88 -0.60
C ILE A 138 8.94 -6.35 -1.00
N ASP A 139 8.26 -6.75 -2.08
CA ASP A 139 8.26 -8.12 -2.58
C ASP A 139 9.67 -8.55 -3.02
N GLU A 140 10.39 -7.68 -3.75
CA GLU A 140 11.78 -7.91 -4.17
C GLU A 140 12.73 -8.10 -2.99
N LEU A 141 12.61 -7.25 -1.95
CA LEU A 141 13.49 -7.32 -0.79
C LEU A 141 13.19 -8.55 0.08
N LEU A 142 11.91 -8.91 0.23
CA LEU A 142 11.53 -10.13 0.92
C LEU A 142 12.11 -11.36 0.21
N GLU A 143 11.94 -11.45 -1.10
CA GLU A 143 12.47 -12.56 -1.89
C GLU A 143 13.97 -12.73 -1.70
N ALA A 144 14.73 -11.62 -1.79
CA ALA A 144 16.17 -11.64 -1.59
C ALA A 144 16.57 -12.14 -0.19
N LYS A 145 15.87 -11.67 0.87
CA LYS A 145 16.13 -12.10 2.25
C LYS A 145 15.79 -13.57 2.48
N ILE A 146 14.66 -14.05 1.96
CA ILE A 146 14.27 -15.46 2.08
C ILE A 146 15.26 -16.38 1.37
N LYS A 147 15.78 -15.98 0.18
CA LYS A 147 16.83 -16.73 -0.52
C LYS A 147 18.12 -16.81 0.30
N GLN A 148 18.50 -15.74 0.98
CA GLN A 148 19.68 -15.71 1.85
C GLN A 148 19.55 -16.62 3.08
N CYS A 149 18.37 -16.69 3.70
CA CYS A 149 18.13 -17.53 4.89
C CYS A 149 17.97 -19.03 4.60
N ARG A 150 17.93 -19.43 3.31
CA ARG A 150 17.72 -20.81 2.86
C ARG A 150 18.99 -21.48 2.36
N VAL A 151 20.10 -20.76 2.37
CA VAL A 151 21.46 -21.30 2.21
C VAL A 151 21.90 -21.84 3.56
#